data_AF-A0A7V7WJL6-F1
#
_entry.id   AF-A0A7V7WJL6-F1
#
_cell.length_a   1.000
_cell.length_b   1.000
_cell.length_c   1.000
_cell.angle_alpha   90.00
_cell.angle_beta   90.00
_cell.angle_gamma   90.00
#
_symmetry.space_group_name_H-M   'P 1'
#
loop_
_entity.id
_entity.type
_entity.pdbx_description
1 polymer ?
#
loop_
_entity_poly.entity_id
_entity_poly.type
_entity_poly.pdbx_seq_one_letter_code
_entity_poly.pdbx_strand_id
1 'polypeptide(L)'
;MKVYLTLLFTHGSNEAFLERWLSKMGTELRVGDALFSFHAGGKAMTFPSPASGTLKVTLCREGEALQRGAAIAVFLSPEAPAKELEKKGLGKILTPDEYQEALAHAEAASIRLPPEEL
;
A
#
# COMPACT_ATOMS: atom_id res chain seq x y z
N MET A 1 3.12 11.76 -12.11
CA MET A 1 2.78 11.87 -10.67
C MET A 1 3.31 10.65 -9.92
N LYS A 2 3.86 10.86 -8.72
CA LYS A 2 4.21 9.76 -7.80
C LYS A 2 2.95 9.39 -7.03
N VAL A 3 2.61 8.12 -7.04
CA VAL A 3 1.42 7.57 -6.37
C VAL A 3 1.87 6.47 -5.44
N TYR A 4 1.49 6.57 -4.17
CA TYR A 4 1.84 5.65 -3.11
C TYR A 4 0.69 4.68 -2.94
N LEU A 5 1.00 3.41 -3.12
CA LEU A 5 0.03 2.36 -2.98
C LEU A 5 0.00 1.86 -1.55
N THR A 6 -1.15 1.96 -0.90
CA THR A 6 -1.36 1.45 0.45
C THR A 6 -2.44 0.38 0.47
N LEU A 7 -2.29 -0.61 1.35
CA LEU A 7 -3.34 -1.61 1.57
C LEU A 7 -4.34 -1.10 2.59
N LEU A 8 -5.62 -1.29 2.30
CA LEU A 8 -6.71 -1.00 3.22
C LEU A 8 -7.53 -2.26 3.34
N PHE A 9 -7.47 -2.91 4.50
CA PHE A 9 -8.37 -4.01 4.79
C PHE A 9 -9.68 -3.44 5.33
N THR A 10 -10.78 -3.81 4.69
CA THR A 10 -12.14 -3.41 5.10
C THR A 10 -12.77 -4.41 6.08
N HIS A 11 -12.20 -5.60 6.26
CA HIS A 11 -12.80 -6.67 7.07
C HIS A 11 -11.81 -7.24 8.11
N GLY A 12 -11.94 -6.81 9.37
CA GLY A 12 -11.54 -7.52 10.60
C GLY A 12 -10.07 -7.88 10.88
N SER A 13 -9.19 -7.98 9.88
CA SER A 13 -7.76 -8.31 10.05
C SER A 13 -6.90 -7.07 9.82
N ASN A 14 -6.14 -6.67 10.82
CA ASN A 14 -5.20 -5.54 10.73
C ASN A 14 -3.86 -5.90 10.09
N GLU A 15 -3.62 -7.20 9.85
CA GLU A 15 -2.38 -7.74 9.31
C GLU A 15 -2.66 -8.49 8.00
N ALA A 16 -1.85 -8.19 6.99
CA ALA A 16 -1.70 -9.01 5.79
C ALA A 16 -0.24 -9.38 5.59
N PHE A 17 0.01 -10.45 4.86
CA PHE A 17 1.36 -10.91 4.54
C PHE A 17 1.57 -10.81 3.05
N LEU A 18 2.66 -10.15 2.63
CA LEU A 18 3.03 -10.15 1.22
C LEU A 18 3.48 -11.56 0.84
N GLU A 19 2.77 -12.23 -0.06
CA GLU A 19 3.13 -13.58 -0.47
C GLU A 19 4.28 -13.53 -1.48
N ARG A 20 4.10 -12.73 -2.53
CA ARG A 20 5.02 -12.66 -3.67
C ARG A 20 4.84 -11.40 -4.50
N TRP A 21 5.95 -10.87 -5.00
CA TRP A 21 5.94 -9.86 -6.07
C TRP A 21 5.77 -10.53 -7.45
N LEU A 22 4.71 -10.15 -8.18
CA LEU A 22 4.50 -10.59 -9.57
C LEU A 22 5.16 -9.62 -10.56
N SER A 23 5.32 -8.37 -10.14
CA SER A 23 5.95 -7.28 -10.89
C SER A 23 7.30 -6.88 -10.29
N LYS A 24 8.21 -6.36 -11.12
CA LYS A 24 9.56 -5.93 -10.70
C LYS A 24 9.74 -4.41 -10.75
N MET A 25 10.70 -3.92 -9.98
CA MET A 25 11.08 -2.50 -9.97
C MET A 25 11.56 -2.09 -11.37
N GLY A 26 11.00 -1.01 -11.90
CA GLY A 26 11.22 -0.53 -13.26
C GLY A 26 10.27 -1.11 -14.32
N THR A 27 9.39 -2.05 -13.97
CA THR A 27 8.39 -2.59 -14.90
C THR A 27 7.22 -1.62 -15.10
N GLU A 28 6.78 -1.48 -16.34
CA GLU A 28 5.59 -0.73 -16.74
C GLU A 28 4.36 -1.64 -16.66
N LEU A 29 3.32 -1.18 -15.96
CA LEU A 29 2.11 -1.93 -15.66
C LEU A 29 0.91 -1.08 -16.06
N ARG A 30 -0.19 -1.72 -16.47
CA ARG A 30 -1.41 -1.04 -16.92
C ARG A 30 -2.53 -1.18 -15.89
N VAL A 31 -3.54 -0.33 -15.96
CA VAL A 31 -4.74 -0.48 -15.12
C VAL A 31 -5.27 -1.91 -15.21
N GLY A 32 -5.41 -2.60 -14.07
CA GLY A 32 -5.87 -3.97 -13.97
C GLY A 32 -4.75 -5.04 -13.92
N ASP A 33 -3.49 -4.71 -14.21
CA ASP A 33 -2.39 -5.68 -14.19
C ASP A 33 -2.05 -6.17 -12.78
N ALA A 34 -1.69 -7.44 -12.63
CA ALA A 34 -1.37 -8.02 -11.33
C ALA A 34 0.01 -7.56 -10.80
N LEU A 35 0.02 -6.78 -9.71
CA LEU A 35 1.24 -6.24 -9.11
C LEU A 35 1.94 -7.25 -8.20
N PHE A 36 1.19 -7.77 -7.23
CA PHE A 36 1.65 -8.71 -6.20
C PHE A 36 0.49 -9.52 -5.65
N SER A 37 0.81 -10.63 -5.00
CA SER A 37 -0.13 -11.44 -4.23
C SER A 37 0.11 -11.25 -2.74
N PHE A 38 -0.96 -11.10 -1.97
CA PHE A 38 -0.91 -11.00 -0.52
C PHE A 38 -1.95 -11.92 0.12
N HIS A 39 -1.69 -12.33 1.36
CA HIS A 39 -2.58 -13.14 2.17
C HIS A 39 -3.18 -12.27 3.27
N ALA A 40 -4.50 -12.09 3.27
CA ALA A 40 -5.22 -11.37 4.33
C ALA A 40 -6.27 -12.29 4.95
N GLY A 41 -6.23 -12.47 6.27
CA GLY A 41 -7.19 -13.31 7.00
C GLY A 41 -7.26 -14.75 6.49
N GLY A 42 -6.15 -15.33 6.03
CA GLY A 42 -6.11 -16.71 5.51
C GLY A 42 -6.54 -16.87 4.05
N LYS A 43 -6.82 -15.77 3.33
CA LYS A 43 -7.21 -15.79 1.91
C LYS A 43 -6.19 -15.07 1.04
N ALA A 44 -5.77 -15.72 -0.05
CA ALA A 44 -4.85 -15.13 -1.03
C ALA A 44 -5.64 -14.24 -1.98
N MET A 45 -5.16 -13.00 -2.13
CA MET A 45 -5.75 -12.01 -3.02
C MET A 45 -4.65 -11.35 -3.85
N THR A 46 -4.92 -11.17 -5.13
CA THR A 46 -4.01 -10.48 -6.05
C THR A 46 -4.38 -9.01 -6.12
N PHE A 47 -3.37 -8.15 -6.08
CA PHE A 47 -3.56 -6.71 -6.10
C PHE A 47 -3.40 -6.16 -7.54
N PRO A 48 -4.49 -5.77 -8.22
CA PRO A 48 -4.40 -5.20 -9.56
C PRO A 48 -3.86 -3.76 -9.52
N SER A 49 -3.20 -3.33 -10.58
CA SER A 49 -2.69 -1.97 -10.70
C SER A 49 -3.86 -0.99 -10.85
N PRO A 50 -3.90 0.10 -10.06
CA PRO A 50 -4.93 1.11 -10.24
C PRO A 50 -4.67 2.03 -11.43
N ALA A 51 -3.43 2.14 -11.86
CA ALA A 51 -3.01 3.15 -12.79
C ALA A 51 -2.04 2.55 -13.79
N SER A 52 -2.03 3.08 -15.01
CA SER A 52 -0.96 2.80 -15.96
C SER A 52 0.28 3.59 -15.53
N GLY A 53 1.39 2.91 -15.27
CA GLY A 53 2.60 3.54 -14.76
C GLY A 53 3.73 2.57 -14.52
N THR A 54 4.84 3.08 -14.02
CA THR A 54 6.05 2.29 -13.74
C THR A 54 6.21 2.06 -12.24
N LEU A 55 6.46 0.82 -11.83
CA LEU A 55 6.81 0.50 -10.45
C LEU A 55 8.18 1.12 -10.14
N LYS A 56 8.22 2.16 -9.30
CA LYS A 56 9.47 2.86 -8.96
C LYS A 56 10.18 2.27 -7.76
N VAL A 57 9.45 1.99 -6.69
CA VAL A 57 10.03 1.51 -5.42
C VAL A 57 9.07 0.54 -4.77
N THR A 58 9.56 -0.59 -4.28
CA THR A 58 8.82 -1.48 -3.37
C THR A 58 9.26 -1.19 -1.95
N LEU A 59 8.33 -0.74 -1.12
CA LEU A 59 8.58 -0.43 0.29
C LEU A 59 8.53 -1.68 1.17
N CYS A 60 7.97 -2.77 0.66
CA CYS A 60 7.83 -4.03 1.38
C CYS A 60 8.44 -5.23 0.65
N ARG A 61 8.81 -6.25 1.41
CA ARG A 61 9.43 -7.50 0.92
C ARG A 61 8.48 -8.69 0.93
N GLU A 62 8.78 -9.68 0.09
CA GLU A 62 8.05 -10.96 0.09
C GLU A 62 8.20 -11.62 1.47
N GLY A 63 7.09 -12.06 2.04
CA GLY A 63 7.00 -12.59 3.41
C GLY A 63 6.86 -11.53 4.50
N GLU A 64 6.78 -10.24 4.17
CA GLU A 64 6.68 -9.17 5.17
C GLU A 64 5.23 -8.94 5.63
N ALA A 65 5.08 -8.63 6.92
CA ALA A 65 3.80 -8.28 7.51
C ALA A 65 3.45 -6.81 7.21
N LEU A 66 2.26 -6.60 6.70
CA LEU A 66 1.74 -5.35 6.20
C LEU A 66 0.59 -4.91 7.10
N GLN A 67 0.73 -3.72 7.67
CA GLN A 67 -0.34 -3.13 8.48
C GLN A 67 -1.37 -2.42 7.59
N ARG A 68 -2.60 -2.33 8.08
CA ARG A 68 -3.64 -1.51 7.46
C ARG A 68 -3.16 -0.07 7.28
N GLY A 69 -3.19 0.44 6.06
CA GLY A 69 -2.76 1.79 5.71
C GLY A 69 -1.26 1.91 5.43
N ALA A 70 -0.47 0.84 5.58
CA ALA A 70 0.94 0.84 5.22
C ALA A 70 1.12 0.94 3.70
N ALA A 71 2.13 1.69 3.28
CA ALA A 71 2.49 1.78 1.87
C ALA A 71 3.37 0.59 1.47
N ILE A 72 2.98 -0.08 0.38
CA ILE A 72 3.63 -1.28 -0.13
C ILE A 72 4.61 -0.93 -1.24
N ALA A 73 4.25 0.04 -2.08
CA ALA A 73 5.02 0.44 -3.25
C ALA A 73 4.68 1.84 -3.71
N VAL A 74 5.60 2.41 -4.48
CA VAL A 74 5.47 3.70 -5.14
C VAL A 74 5.45 3.48 -6.65
N PHE A 75 4.40 3.96 -7.28
CA PHE A 75 4.23 3.97 -8.73
C PHE A 75 4.47 5.36 -9.29
N LEU A 76 4.96 5.43 -10.52
CA LEU A 76 5.03 6.66 -11.29
C LEU A 76 4.03 6.55 -12.44
N SER A 77 2.89 7.24 -12.31
CA SER A 77 1.86 7.30 -13.34
C SER A 77 1.76 8.70 -13.92
N PRO A 78 1.77 8.88 -15.24
CA PRO A 78 1.48 10.16 -15.87
C PRO A 78 -0.01 10.52 -15.80
N GLU A 79 -0.88 9.52 -15.65
CA GLU A 79 -2.33 9.66 -15.60
C GLU A 79 -2.89 9.56 -14.17
N ALA A 80 -4.15 9.99 -14.02
CA ALA A 80 -4.88 9.85 -12.77
C ALA A 80 -5.12 8.36 -12.45
N PRO A 81 -4.85 7.93 -11.21
CA PRO A 81 -5.06 6.55 -10.82
C PRO A 81 -6.56 6.20 -10.71
N ALA A 82 -6.93 4.98 -11.07
CA ALA A 82 -8.29 4.50 -10.94
C ALA A 82 -8.61 4.11 -9.48
N LYS A 83 -9.77 4.56 -9.00
CA LYS A 83 -10.31 4.20 -7.68
C LYS A 83 -10.90 2.79 -7.59
N GLU A 84 -10.55 1.91 -8.52
CA GLU A 84 -11.04 0.52 -8.58
C GLU A 84 -10.64 -0.27 -7.32
N LEU A 85 -9.41 -0.05 -6.84
CA LEU A 85 -8.91 -0.68 -5.61
C LEU A 85 -9.62 -0.21 -4.35
N GLU A 86 -9.94 1.08 -4.28
CA GLU A 86 -10.72 1.67 -3.19
C GLU A 86 -12.13 1.09 -3.20
N LYS A 87 -12.76 1.00 -4.37
CA LYS A 87 -14.08 0.34 -4.54
C LYS A 87 -14.07 -1.12 -4.12
N LYS A 88 -12.98 -1.85 -4.40
CA LYS A 88 -12.81 -3.25 -4.00
C LYS A 88 -12.37 -3.42 -2.54
N GLY A 89 -12.08 -2.32 -1.82
CA GLY A 89 -11.60 -2.37 -0.45
C GLY A 89 -10.28 -3.13 -0.32
N LEU A 90 -9.41 -3.04 -1.33
CA LEU A 90 -8.08 -3.64 -1.32
C LEU A 90 -7.02 -2.63 -0.85
N GLY A 91 -7.20 -1.35 -1.18
CA GLY A 91 -6.20 -0.32 -0.93
C GLY A 91 -6.67 1.10 -1.24
N LYS A 92 -5.89 2.10 -0.81
CA LYS A 92 -6.01 3.50 -1.24
C LYS A 92 -4.72 3.97 -1.88
N ILE A 93 -4.87 4.99 -2.71
CA ILE A 93 -3.77 5.61 -3.45
C ILE A 93 -3.53 6.96 -2.80
N LEU A 94 -2.35 7.11 -2.23
CA LEU A 94 -1.94 8.33 -1.56
C LEU A 94 -1.01 9.12 -2.46
N THR A 95 -1.04 10.43 -2.32
CA THR A 95 0.00 11.31 -2.86
C THR A 95 1.25 11.23 -1.96
N PRO A 96 2.42 11.74 -2.41
CA PRO A 96 3.61 11.80 -1.57
C PRO A 96 3.38 12.59 -0.28
N ASP A 97 2.53 13.61 -0.35
CA ASP A 97 2.19 14.50 0.76
C ASP A 97 1.34 13.74 1.79
N GLU A 98 0.25 13.10 1.34
CA GLU A 98 -0.62 12.32 2.23
C GLU A 98 0.09 11.10 2.83
N TYR A 99 1.06 10.51 2.12
CA TYR A 99 1.87 9.43 2.69
C TYR A 99 2.78 9.94 3.81
N GLN A 100 3.42 11.11 3.64
CA GLN A 100 4.22 11.74 4.70
C GLN A 100 3.36 12.08 5.92
N GLU A 101 2.15 12.61 5.70
CA GLU A 101 1.20 12.88 6.79
C GLU A 101 0.74 11.59 7.49
N ALA A 102 0.47 10.52 6.74
CA ALA A 102 0.09 9.24 7.30
C ALA A 102 1.22 8.60 8.13
N LEU A 103 2.46 8.71 7.65
CA LEU A 103 3.65 8.25 8.37
C LEU A 103 3.87 9.07 9.65
N ALA A 104 3.77 10.40 9.56
CA ALA A 104 3.86 11.30 10.71
C ALA A 104 2.75 11.03 11.74
N HIS A 105 1.53 10.70 11.30
CA HIS A 105 0.43 10.34 12.19
C HIS A 105 0.65 8.98 12.86
N ALA A 106 1.22 8.00 12.15
CA ALA A 106 1.58 6.70 12.72
C ALA A 106 2.73 6.81 13.75
N GLU A 107 3.72 7.67 13.49
CA GLU A 107 4.84 7.93 14.39
C GLU A 107 4.38 8.72 15.64
N ALA A 108 3.55 9.75 15.46
CA ALA A 108 2.96 10.50 16.57
C ALA A 108 2.05 9.64 17.47
N ALA A 109 1.34 8.66 16.90
CA ALA A 109 0.53 7.72 17.66
C ALA A 109 1.37 6.76 18.53
N SER A 110 2.62 6.48 18.16
CA SER A 110 3.54 5.63 18.94
C SER A 110 4.36 6.41 19.98
N ILE A 111 4.49 7.74 19.85
CA ILE A 111 5.27 8.58 20.76
C ILE A 111 4.47 9.07 21.99
N ARG A 112 3.16 8.80 22.06
CA ARG A 112 2.36 9.14 23.25
C ARG A 112 2.51 8.11 24.38
N LEU A 113 3.74 7.97 24.91
CA LEU A 113 3.89 7.78 26.34
C LEU A 113 3.30 9.03 27.02
N PRO A 114 2.45 8.89 28.06
CA PRO A 114 2.06 10.05 28.84
C PRO A 114 3.33 10.74 29.35
N PRO A 115 3.42 12.08 29.34
CA PRO A 115 4.45 12.73 30.15
C PRO A 115 4.20 12.24 31.58
N GLU A 116 5.18 11.53 32.13
CA GLU A 116 5.27 11.30 33.56
C GLU A 116 5.36 12.69 34.19
N GLU A 117 4.23 13.25 34.61
CA GLU A 117 4.22 14.52 35.34
C GLU A 117 4.83 14.25 36.71
N LEU A 118 5.95 14.95 36.94
CA LEU A 118 6.82 14.99 38.11
C LEU A 118 6.12 15.63 39.32
#